data_AF-A0AB39VH13-F1
#
_entry.id   AF-A0AB39VH13-F1
#
_cell.length_a   1.000
_cell.length_b   1.000
_cell.length_c   1.000
_cell.angle_alpha   90.00
_cell.angle_beta   90.00
_cell.angle_gamma   90.00
#
_symmetry.space_group_name_H-M   'P 1'
#
loop_
_entity.id
_entity.type
_entity.pdbx_description
1 polymer ?
#
loop_
_entity_poly.entity_id
_entity_poly.type
_entity_poly.pdbx_seq_one_letter_code
_entity_poly.pdbx_strand_id
1 'polypeptide(L)'
;MASLNIIYYSATGNTEEMAKYIAQGAKDAGADVKVINVEEADEKSVNADFLAFGSPAAGAEEIAPEIVEFIESNKDKIFNKTVGLFGSYDWGTGVFMESWVEQLTSENFSIVGEGFINHLAADDNEKIEKCKEYGRKIVL
;
A
#
# COMPACT_ATOMS: atom_id res chain seq x y z
N MET A 1 8.15 -8.24 17.95
CA MET A 1 7.00 -8.34 17.03
C MET A 1 7.35 -7.49 15.84
N ALA A 2 7.26 -8.02 14.62
CA ALA A 2 7.50 -7.21 13.44
C ALA A 2 6.46 -6.09 13.36
N SER A 3 6.85 -4.93 12.86
CA SER A 3 5.97 -3.77 12.69
C SER A 3 5.71 -3.47 11.22
N LEU A 4 4.45 -3.18 10.89
CA LEU A 4 4.02 -2.73 9.57
C LEU A 4 3.31 -1.38 9.72
N ASN A 5 3.78 -0.36 9.01
CA ASN A 5 3.00 0.86 8.83
C ASN A 5 2.43 0.88 7.41
N ILE A 6 1.11 1.06 7.32
CA ILE A 6 0.36 1.21 6.08
C ILE A 6 0.03 2.69 5.92
N ILE A 7 0.58 3.33 4.91
CA ILE A 7 0.36 4.74 4.57
C ILE A 7 -0.47 4.77 3.29
N TYR A 8 -1.62 5.42 3.30
CA TYR A 8 -2.52 5.40 2.15
C TYR A 8 -3.17 6.76 1.88
N TYR A 9 -3.55 6.98 0.63
CA TYR A 9 -4.51 8.01 0.24
C TYR A 9 -5.82 7.35 -0.17
N SER A 10 -6.96 8.00 0.09
CA SER A 10 -8.25 7.57 -0.41
C SER A 10 -9.21 8.73 -0.58
N ALA A 11 -9.71 8.93 -1.80
CA ALA A 11 -10.71 9.97 -2.09
C ALA A 11 -12.14 9.49 -1.78
N THR A 12 -12.46 8.23 -2.03
CA THR A 12 -13.82 7.66 -1.93
C THR A 12 -13.97 6.56 -0.88
N GLY A 13 -12.89 6.20 -0.18
CA GLY A 13 -12.89 5.18 0.87
C GLY A 13 -12.52 3.76 0.41
N ASN A 14 -12.46 3.48 -0.90
CA ASN A 14 -12.15 2.14 -1.41
C ASN A 14 -10.73 1.67 -0.98
N THR A 15 -9.70 2.48 -1.24
CA THR A 15 -8.32 2.19 -0.80
C THR A 15 -8.19 2.13 0.72
N GLU A 16 -8.94 2.96 1.46
CA GLU A 16 -8.96 2.91 2.93
C GLU A 16 -9.50 1.56 3.43
N GLU A 17 -10.57 1.06 2.82
CA GLU A 17 -11.14 -0.23 3.19
C GLU A 17 -10.17 -1.37 2.89
N MET A 18 -9.49 -1.34 1.75
CA MET A 18 -8.39 -2.27 1.46
C MET A 18 -7.30 -2.21 2.53
N ALA A 19 -6.86 -0.99 2.93
CA ALA A 19 -5.84 -0.80 3.95
C ALA A 19 -6.23 -1.46 5.28
N LYS A 20 -7.50 -1.37 5.69
CA LYS A 20 -8.03 -2.00 6.90
C LYS A 20 -7.96 -3.53 6.83
N TYR A 21 -8.31 -4.13 5.70
CA TYR A 21 -8.24 -5.59 5.56
C TYR A 21 -6.81 -6.12 5.39
N ILE A 22 -5.93 -5.39 4.69
CA ILE A 22 -4.49 -5.67 4.64
C ILE A 22 -3.92 -5.62 6.07
N ALA A 23 -4.29 -4.61 6.85
CA ALA A 23 -3.88 -4.51 8.25
C ALA A 23 -4.36 -5.70 9.08
N GLN A 24 -5.61 -6.14 8.88
CA GLN A 24 -6.12 -7.32 9.56
C GLN A 24 -5.31 -8.57 9.22
N GLY A 25 -5.01 -8.80 7.94
CA GLY A 25 -4.18 -9.93 7.52
C GLY A 25 -2.78 -9.93 8.13
N ALA A 26 -2.11 -8.78 8.13
CA ALA A 26 -0.80 -8.63 8.76
C ALA A 26 -0.86 -8.85 10.29
N LYS A 27 -1.91 -8.37 10.96
CA LYS A 27 -2.15 -8.65 12.39
C LYS A 27 -2.38 -10.13 12.67
N ASP A 28 -3.13 -10.82 11.81
CA ASP A 28 -3.36 -12.28 11.92
C ASP A 28 -2.03 -13.07 11.79
N ALA A 29 -1.06 -12.54 11.03
CA ALA A 29 0.30 -13.08 10.94
C ALA A 29 1.23 -12.67 12.11
N GLY A 30 0.72 -11.90 13.08
CA GLY A 30 1.44 -11.53 14.30
C GLY A 30 2.27 -10.25 14.19
N ALA A 31 2.03 -9.39 13.20
CA ALA A 31 2.65 -8.06 13.13
C ALA A 31 1.88 -7.01 13.97
N ASP A 32 2.60 -6.03 14.52
CA ASP A 32 2.01 -4.79 15.03
C ASP A 32 1.78 -3.83 13.86
N VAL A 33 0.56 -3.33 13.69
CA VAL A 33 0.17 -2.63 12.46
C VAL A 33 -0.47 -1.27 12.75
N LYS A 34 0.03 -0.23 12.08
CA LYS A 34 -0.60 1.09 12.02
C LYS A 34 -1.13 1.37 10.63
N VAL A 35 -2.30 2.00 10.57
CA VAL A 35 -2.94 2.44 9.32
C VAL A 35 -3.05 3.96 9.41
N ILE A 36 -2.44 4.66 8.47
CA ILE A 36 -2.19 6.10 8.52
C ILE A 36 -2.62 6.69 7.18
N ASN A 37 -3.53 7.66 7.20
CA ASN A 37 -3.80 8.45 6.00
C ASN A 37 -2.55 9.32 5.73
N VAL A 38 -2.08 9.38 4.49
CA VAL A 38 -0.88 10.11 4.10
C VAL A 38 -0.95 11.61 4.47
N GLU A 39 -2.14 12.19 4.53
CA GLU A 39 -2.35 13.59 4.98
C GLU A 39 -2.02 13.80 6.47
N GLU A 40 -2.05 12.72 7.26
CA GLU A 40 -1.69 12.71 8.68
C GLU A 40 -0.29 12.13 8.92
N ALA A 41 0.35 11.61 7.87
CA ALA A 41 1.64 10.95 7.98
C ALA A 41 2.78 11.96 8.11
N ASP A 42 3.73 11.63 8.96
CA ASP A 42 4.97 12.37 9.15
C ASP A 42 6.19 11.52 8.79
N GLU A 43 7.38 12.11 8.92
CA GLU A 43 8.64 11.42 8.65
C GLU A 43 8.92 10.21 9.56
N LYS A 44 8.20 10.07 10.69
CA LYS A 44 8.30 8.93 11.61
C LYS A 44 7.34 7.81 11.22
N SER A 45 6.38 8.10 10.35
CA SER A 45 5.42 7.12 9.86
C SER A 45 6.08 6.03 9.01
N VAL A 46 7.30 6.26 8.51
CA VAL A 46 8.13 5.23 7.86
C VAL A 46 8.99 4.39 8.83
N ASN A 47 8.92 4.65 10.14
CA ASN A 47 9.68 3.90 11.15
C ASN A 47 8.94 2.60 11.55
N ALA A 48 8.98 1.62 10.66
CA ALA A 48 8.53 0.24 10.87
C ALA A 48 9.45 -0.75 10.16
N ASP A 49 9.36 -2.04 10.48
CA ASP A 49 10.14 -3.10 9.81
C ASP A 49 9.70 -3.26 8.35
N PHE A 50 8.39 -3.19 8.13
CA PHE A 50 7.72 -3.27 6.84
C PHE A 50 6.92 -1.99 6.57
N LEU A 51 6.77 -1.64 5.30
CA LEU A 51 5.91 -0.54 4.87
C LEU A 51 4.92 -1.01 3.82
N ALA A 52 3.75 -0.40 3.78
CA ALA A 52 2.82 -0.54 2.66
C ALA A 52 2.30 0.82 2.22
N PHE A 53 2.28 1.08 0.92
CA PHE A 53 1.75 2.30 0.33
C PHE A 53 0.48 2.02 -0.47
N GLY A 54 -0.58 2.79 -0.17
CA GLY A 54 -1.90 2.64 -0.77
C GLY A 54 -2.31 3.85 -1.59
N SER A 55 -2.67 3.67 -2.85
CA SER A 55 -3.21 4.75 -3.69
C SER A 55 -4.38 4.27 -4.53
N PRO A 56 -5.48 5.05 -4.68
CA PRO A 56 -6.38 4.83 -5.80
C PRO A 56 -5.66 5.12 -7.12
N ALA A 57 -6.14 4.52 -8.22
CA ALA A 57 -5.80 5.00 -9.55
C ALA A 57 -6.47 6.36 -9.78
N ALA A 58 -5.68 7.41 -9.98
CA ALA A 58 -6.16 8.77 -10.25
C ALA A 58 -6.06 9.08 -11.75
N GLY A 59 -7.02 9.86 -12.28
CA GLY A 59 -6.98 10.39 -13.64
C GLY A 59 -6.75 9.32 -14.71
N ALA A 60 -5.56 9.36 -15.32
CA ALA A 60 -5.14 8.46 -16.40
C ALA A 60 -4.33 7.26 -15.89
N GLU A 61 -4.78 6.61 -14.81
CA GLU A 61 -4.07 5.50 -14.15
C GLU A 61 -2.73 5.93 -13.52
N GLU A 62 -2.74 7.06 -12.81
CA GLU A 62 -1.60 7.57 -12.05
C GLU A 62 -1.76 7.33 -10.53
N ILE A 63 -0.65 7.37 -9.80
CA ILE A 63 -0.64 7.35 -8.33
C ILE A 63 -1.04 8.72 -7.79
N ALA A 64 -1.79 8.75 -6.69
CA ALA A 64 -2.16 9.98 -6.00
C ALA A 64 -0.89 10.76 -5.63
N PRO A 65 -0.81 12.06 -5.98
CA PRO A 65 0.40 12.87 -5.78
C PRO A 65 0.85 12.90 -4.31
N GLU A 66 -0.09 12.85 -3.37
CA GLU A 66 0.20 12.82 -1.93
C GLU A 66 1.08 11.62 -1.54
N ILE A 67 0.86 10.46 -2.16
CA ILE A 67 1.66 9.26 -1.91
C ILE A 67 3.03 9.38 -2.58
N VAL A 68 3.08 9.88 -3.82
CA VAL A 68 4.34 10.07 -4.54
C VAL A 68 5.24 11.04 -3.78
N GLU A 69 4.71 12.19 -3.37
CA GLU A 69 5.44 13.22 -2.61
C GLU A 69 5.92 12.68 -1.26
N PHE A 70 5.11 11.88 -0.57
CA PHE A 70 5.49 11.27 0.71
C PHE A 70 6.64 10.26 0.56
N ILE A 71 6.61 9.41 -0.45
CA ILE A 71 7.68 8.45 -0.73
C ILE A 71 8.97 9.19 -1.08
N GLU A 72 8.92 10.16 -1.99
CA GLU A 72 10.08 10.95 -2.40
C GLU A 72 10.71 11.69 -1.21
N SER A 73 9.89 12.30 -0.35
CA SER A 73 10.37 13.03 0.83
C SER A 73 11.00 12.12 1.90
N ASN A 74 10.76 10.81 1.85
CA ASN A 74 11.26 9.84 2.84
C ASN A 74 12.13 8.73 2.22
N LYS A 75 12.52 8.88 0.96
CA LYS A 75 13.20 7.87 0.13
C LYS A 75 14.40 7.21 0.81
N ASP A 76 15.29 8.02 1.38
CA ASP A 76 16.49 7.57 2.09
C ASP A 76 16.18 6.66 3.29
N LYS A 77 15.02 6.85 3.93
CA LYS A 77 14.57 6.06 5.08
C LYS A 77 13.85 4.77 4.65
N ILE A 78 13.31 4.73 3.44
CA ILE A 78 12.52 3.60 2.92
C ILE A 78 13.40 2.59 2.19
N PHE A 79 14.46 3.03 1.51
CA PHE A 79 15.24 2.23 0.55
C PHE A 79 15.62 0.79 0.99
N ASN A 80 15.95 0.57 2.28
CA ASN A 80 16.34 -0.74 2.80
C ASN A 80 15.18 -1.54 3.44
N LYS A 81 13.93 -1.12 3.24
CA LYS A 81 12.74 -1.75 3.79
C LYS A 81 12.00 -2.56 2.73
N THR A 82 11.31 -3.59 3.17
CA THR A 82 10.34 -4.31 2.34
C THR A 82 9.05 -3.50 2.23
N VAL A 83 8.59 -3.28 1.01
CA VAL A 83 7.48 -2.37 0.68
C VAL A 83 6.37 -3.11 -0.07
N GLY A 84 5.17 -3.13 0.50
CA GLY A 84 3.95 -3.52 -0.21
C GLY A 84 3.32 -2.33 -0.94
N LEU A 85 2.73 -2.57 -2.11
CA LEU A 85 1.98 -1.55 -2.87
C LEU A 85 0.56 -2.06 -3.08
N PHE A 86 -0.44 -1.22 -2.86
CA PHE A 86 -1.83 -1.59 -3.09
C PHE A 86 -2.69 -0.42 -3.57
N GLY A 87 -3.85 -0.73 -4.15
CA GLY A 87 -4.73 0.33 -4.64
C GLY A 87 -6.07 -0.12 -5.19
N SER A 88 -7.07 0.76 -5.09
CA SER A 88 -8.34 0.56 -5.77
C SER A 88 -8.38 1.26 -7.13
N TYR A 89 -9.12 0.73 -8.08
CA TYR A 89 -9.38 1.38 -9.37
C TYR A 89 -10.85 1.25 -9.78
N ASP A 90 -11.32 2.15 -10.64
CA ASP A 90 -12.70 2.15 -11.17
C ASP A 90 -12.72 1.87 -12.68
N TRP A 91 -11.94 2.61 -13.47
CA TRP A 91 -11.78 2.33 -14.91
C TRP A 91 -10.37 1.86 -15.26
N GLY A 92 -10.21 1.35 -16.47
CA GLY A 92 -8.92 0.86 -16.98
C GLY A 92 -8.64 -0.60 -16.63
N THR A 93 -7.40 -1.02 -16.83
CA THR A 93 -6.98 -2.41 -16.58
C THR A 93 -6.10 -2.56 -15.34
N GLY A 94 -5.79 -1.47 -14.63
CA GLY A 94 -4.94 -1.49 -13.44
C GLY A 94 -3.45 -1.31 -13.74
N VAL A 95 -3.11 -0.72 -14.89
CA VAL A 95 -1.70 -0.54 -15.34
C VAL A 95 -0.91 0.34 -14.38
N PHE A 96 -1.59 1.23 -13.65
CA PHE A 96 -0.96 2.08 -12.63
C PHE A 96 -0.09 1.28 -11.65
N MET A 97 -0.52 0.08 -11.25
CA MET A 97 0.23 -0.73 -10.30
C MET A 97 1.48 -1.34 -10.94
N GLU A 98 1.37 -1.82 -12.18
CA GLU A 98 2.52 -2.35 -12.92
C GLU A 98 3.59 -1.26 -13.10
N SER A 99 3.18 -0.07 -13.56
CA SER A 99 4.08 1.07 -13.71
C SER A 99 4.67 1.54 -12.37
N TRP A 100 3.90 1.51 -11.29
CA TRP A 100 4.38 1.92 -9.96
C TRP A 100 5.40 0.93 -9.38
N VAL A 101 5.14 -0.37 -9.53
CA VAL A 101 6.09 -1.43 -9.15
C VAL A 101 7.39 -1.30 -9.96
N GLU A 102 7.29 -1.11 -11.27
CA GLU A 102 8.45 -0.95 -12.15
C GLU A 102 9.29 0.28 -11.74
N GLN A 103 8.63 1.42 -11.54
CA GLN A 103 9.29 2.66 -11.14
C GLN A 103 10.06 2.47 -9.83
N LEU A 104 9.42 2.04 -8.75
CA LEU A 104 10.10 1.92 -7.44
C LEU A 104 11.16 0.81 -7.45
N THR A 105 10.94 -0.27 -8.21
CA THR A 105 11.98 -1.31 -8.37
C THR A 105 13.19 -0.77 -9.12
N SER A 106 13.00 0.08 -10.15
CA SER A 106 14.10 0.74 -10.88
C SER A 106 14.93 1.67 -9.99
N GLU A 107 14.32 2.16 -8.92
CA GLU A 107 14.97 2.98 -7.89
C GLU A 107 15.56 2.13 -6.74
N ASN A 108 15.55 0.81 -6.90
CA ASN A 108 16.05 -0.24 -6.00
C ASN A 108 15.26 -0.43 -4.69
N PHE A 109 13.98 -0.06 -4.65
CA PHE A 109 13.11 -0.45 -3.54
C PHE A 109 12.82 -1.95 -3.58
N SER A 110 12.71 -2.58 -2.41
CA SER A 110 12.31 -3.98 -2.30
C SER A 110 10.78 -4.11 -2.27
N ILE A 111 10.17 -4.30 -3.45
CA ILE A 111 8.72 -4.38 -3.59
C ILE A 111 8.19 -5.82 -3.40
N VAL A 112 7.10 -5.97 -2.65
CA VAL A 112 6.44 -7.26 -2.44
C VAL A 112 5.60 -7.66 -3.65
N GLY A 113 6.17 -8.53 -4.48
CA GLY A 113 5.49 -9.10 -5.65
C GLY A 113 5.11 -8.02 -6.67
N GLU A 114 3.91 -8.13 -7.22
CA GLU A 114 3.38 -7.25 -8.27
C GLU A 114 2.44 -6.17 -7.71
N GLY A 115 2.49 -5.93 -6.39
CA GLY A 115 1.47 -5.14 -5.71
C GLY A 115 0.12 -5.88 -5.59
N PHE A 116 -0.91 -5.16 -5.16
CA PHE A 116 -2.27 -5.69 -5.04
C PHE A 116 -3.32 -4.65 -5.42
N ILE A 117 -4.12 -4.94 -6.44
CA ILE A 117 -5.20 -4.07 -6.88
C ILE A 117 -6.57 -4.69 -6.65
N ASN A 118 -7.56 -3.84 -6.45
CA ASN A 118 -8.95 -4.25 -6.36
C ASN A 118 -9.86 -3.28 -7.14
N HIS A 119 -10.83 -3.83 -7.87
CA HIS A 119 -11.81 -2.99 -8.54
C HIS A 119 -12.84 -2.51 -7.51
N LEU A 120 -12.90 -1.19 -7.33
CA LEU A 120 -13.70 -0.51 -6.32
C LEU A 120 -13.38 -1.01 -4.89
N ALA A 121 -14.38 -0.97 -4.00
CA ALA A 121 -14.29 -1.42 -2.63
C ALA A 121 -14.04 -2.93 -2.52
N ALA A 122 -13.51 -3.37 -1.37
CA ALA A 122 -13.45 -4.77 -0.98
C ALA A 122 -14.80 -5.18 -0.36
N ASP A 123 -15.85 -5.22 -1.19
CA ASP A 123 -17.25 -5.35 -0.79
C ASP A 123 -17.79 -6.80 -0.79
N ASP A 124 -16.94 -7.77 -1.15
CA ASP A 124 -17.25 -9.19 -1.09
C ASP A 124 -16.15 -9.99 -0.38
N ASN A 125 -16.50 -11.20 0.06
CA ASN A 125 -15.61 -12.06 0.85
C ASN A 125 -14.31 -12.44 0.12
N GLU A 126 -14.34 -12.56 -1.21
CA GLU A 126 -13.16 -12.92 -1.99
C GLU A 126 -12.16 -11.76 -1.99
N LYS A 127 -12.64 -10.53 -2.27
CA LYS A 127 -11.81 -9.32 -2.22
C LYS A 127 -11.25 -9.06 -0.83
N ILE A 128 -12.08 -9.25 0.21
CA ILE A 128 -11.66 -9.12 1.61
C ILE A 128 -10.55 -10.11 1.94
N GLU A 129 -10.70 -11.37 1.57
CA GLU A 129 -9.68 -12.37 1.89
C GLU A 129 -8.38 -12.12 1.12
N LYS A 130 -8.46 -11.72 -0.16
CA LYS A 130 -7.28 -11.30 -0.94
C LYS A 130 -6.53 -10.13 -0.31
N CYS A 131 -7.24 -9.13 0.23
CA CYS A 131 -6.61 -8.05 0.99
C CYS A 131 -5.84 -8.61 2.20
N LYS A 132 -6.45 -9.52 2.97
CA LYS A 132 -5.81 -10.12 4.13
C LYS A 132 -4.60 -10.98 3.75
N GLU A 133 -4.72 -11.79 2.69
CA GLU A 133 -3.61 -12.58 2.16
C GLU A 133 -2.43 -11.69 1.76
N TYR A 134 -2.69 -10.57 1.10
CA TYR A 134 -1.64 -9.60 0.78
C TYR A 134 -1.00 -9.02 2.05
N GLY A 135 -1.80 -8.67 3.06
CA GLY A 135 -1.31 -8.24 4.37
C GLY A 135 -0.39 -9.26 5.04
N ARG A 136 -0.76 -10.55 5.03
CA ARG A 136 0.10 -11.63 5.53
C ARG A 136 1.40 -11.68 4.74
N LYS A 137 1.33 -11.64 3.42
CA LYS A 137 2.49 -11.72 2.51
C LYS A 137 3.53 -10.62 2.75
N ILE A 138 3.09 -9.40 3.11
CA ILE A 138 4.00 -8.27 3.36
C ILE A 138 4.93 -8.53 4.55
N VAL A 139 4.45 -9.25 5.58
CA VAL A 139 5.14 -9.41 6.87
C VAL A 139 5.77 -10.79 7.05
N LEU A 140 5.97 -11.54 5.95
CA LEU A 140 6.69 -12.82 5.91
C LEU A 140 8.20 -12.61 5.75
#